data_AF-A0A4W6G7H0-F1
#
_entry.id   AF-A0A4W6G7H0-F1
#
_cell.length_a   1.000
_cell.length_b   1.000
_cell.length_c   1.000
_cell.angle_alpha   90.00
_cell.angle_beta   90.00
_cell.angle_gamma   90.00
#
_symmetry.space_group_name_H-M   'P 1'
#
loop_
_entity.id
_entity.type
_entity.pdbx_description
1 polymer ?
#
loop_
_entity_poly.entity_id
_entity_poly.type
_entity_poly.pdbx_seq_one_letter_code
_entity_poly.pdbx_strand_id
1 'polypeptide(L)'
;MEEIITRVAWKKGGWGRCGRVESKTTIHQTINLKDCTDDCQYHESGKYFWCHTEDGWDYCSSNPDHTYKDVTCRPNHKCGAYGQTYSWCYTTDNDDWDYCGLISTRECKCTPQHRTKRAPPRRQIERRGDQNGRQITFYNEGGQNNFAQSNRRLNDEARNLINQWDQQDLGTQGRTVITSDHLRIDLQGVITRGNQRYYNLQIQINVPRAGRSTTLSQIIVPFGTSAANMRWAFNYTLLICNVSQYSV
;
A
#
# COMPACT_ATOMS: atom_id res chain seq x y z
N MET A 1 -25.29 2.85 -4.89
CA MET A 1 -24.06 2.97 -4.06
C MET A 1 -23.38 1.63 -4.07
N GLU A 2 -22.15 1.58 -4.55
CA GLU A 2 -21.35 0.35 -4.62
C GLU A 2 -20.28 0.38 -3.53
N GLU A 3 -20.11 -0.74 -2.85
CA GLU A 3 -19.31 -0.81 -1.63
C GLU A 3 -18.22 -1.87 -1.80
N ILE A 4 -16.96 -1.47 -1.63
CA ILE A 4 -15.84 -2.41 -1.60
C ILE A 4 -15.51 -2.70 -0.15
N ILE A 5 -15.43 -3.98 0.20
CA ILE A 5 -15.10 -4.41 1.56
C ILE A 5 -13.70 -5.01 1.56
N THR A 6 -12.85 -4.46 2.41
CA THR A 6 -11.51 -4.96 2.72
C THR A 6 -11.54 -5.66 4.07
N ARG A 7 -10.80 -6.78 4.21
CA ARG A 7 -10.69 -7.52 5.48
C ARG A 7 -9.23 -7.59 5.92
N VAL A 8 -8.96 -7.28 7.18
CA VAL A 8 -7.61 -7.25 7.79
C VAL A 8 -7.55 -8.00 9.12
N ALA A 9 -6.36 -8.50 9.49
CA ALA A 9 -6.08 -9.31 10.68
C ALA A 9 -5.73 -8.46 11.93
N TRP A 10 -6.09 -8.90 13.14
CA TRP A 10 -5.72 -8.23 14.41
C TRP A 10 -5.30 -9.25 15.49
N LYS A 11 -4.26 -8.95 16.30
CA LYS A 11 -3.87 -9.67 17.55
C LYS A 11 -4.26 -8.85 18.81
N LYS A 12 -4.42 -9.51 19.97
CA LYS A 12 -4.89 -8.95 21.27
C LYS A 12 -3.78 -8.14 22.04
N GLY A 13 -3.96 -6.83 22.34
CA GLY A 13 -3.17 -6.04 23.35
C GLY A 13 -3.71 -4.60 23.71
N GLY A 14 -3.45 -4.06 24.93
CA GLY A 14 -3.97 -2.90 25.77
C GLY A 14 -4.57 -1.58 25.21
N TRP A 15 -5.19 -0.71 26.05
CA TRP A 15 -5.92 0.55 25.68
C TRP A 15 -5.07 1.85 25.57
N GLY A 16 -5.44 2.73 24.62
CA GLY A 16 -5.04 4.15 24.47
C GLY A 16 -5.97 4.91 23.47
N ARG A 17 -6.07 6.25 23.53
CA ARG A 17 -6.96 7.09 22.65
C ARG A 17 -6.29 7.44 21.31
N CYS A 18 -7.05 7.53 20.21
CA CYS A 18 -6.55 7.88 18.86
C CYS A 18 -7.24 9.13 18.27
N GLY A 19 -6.48 10.04 17.66
CA GLY A 19 -6.94 11.16 16.82
C GLY A 19 -6.82 10.87 15.32
N ARG A 20 -7.43 11.74 14.49
CA ARG A 20 -7.45 11.68 13.01
C ARG A 20 -6.02 11.70 12.45
N VAL A 21 -5.58 10.62 11.81
CA VAL A 21 -4.34 10.60 11.01
C VAL A 21 -4.74 10.43 9.56
N GLU A 22 -4.54 11.49 8.77
CA GLU A 22 -4.57 11.39 7.30
C GLU A 22 -3.28 10.68 6.88
N SER A 23 -3.40 9.43 6.43
CA SER A 23 -2.24 8.62 6.08
C SER A 23 -1.69 9.08 4.72
N LYS A 24 -0.70 9.99 4.72
CA LYS A 24 0.22 10.07 3.58
C LYS A 24 0.96 8.73 3.50
N THR A 25 0.63 7.92 2.50
CA THR A 25 1.19 6.58 2.29
C THR A 25 2.67 6.60 1.88
N THR A 26 3.19 7.80 1.62
CA THR A 26 4.55 8.08 1.18
C THR A 26 5.15 9.15 2.10
N ILE A 27 6.25 8.85 2.79
CA ILE A 27 7.12 9.86 3.39
C ILE A 27 8.09 10.31 2.30
N HIS A 28 8.13 11.62 2.08
CA HIS A 28 9.25 12.25 1.41
C HIS A 28 10.27 12.62 2.48
N GLN A 29 11.51 12.21 2.30
CA GLN A 29 12.64 12.72 3.05
C GLN A 29 13.40 13.71 2.18
N THR A 30 13.97 14.71 2.82
CA THR A 30 14.72 15.76 2.15
C THR A 30 16.10 15.27 1.76
N ILE A 31 16.85 16.08 1.01
CA ILE A 31 18.23 15.79 0.64
C ILE A 31 19.13 15.58 1.86
N ASN A 32 18.78 16.16 3.02
CA ASN A 32 19.48 16.00 4.29
C ASN A 32 18.84 14.94 5.20
N LEU A 33 18.07 14.01 4.62
CA LEU A 33 17.46 12.86 5.31
C LEU A 33 16.45 13.23 6.40
N LYS A 34 15.85 14.43 6.33
CA LYS A 34 14.79 14.86 7.26
C LYS A 34 13.42 14.54 6.68
N ASP A 35 12.49 14.12 7.52
CA ASP A 35 11.12 13.83 7.08
C ASP A 35 10.38 15.13 6.72
N CYS A 36 9.73 15.16 5.56
CA CYS A 36 8.79 16.22 5.19
C CYS A 36 7.53 16.14 6.08
N THR A 37 7.11 17.29 6.60
CA THR A 37 5.87 17.45 7.39
C THR A 37 4.66 17.71 6.48
N ASP A 38 4.88 18.25 5.28
CA ASP A 38 3.90 18.49 4.24
C ASP A 38 4.27 17.78 2.92
N ASP A 39 3.56 18.07 1.82
CA ASP A 39 3.82 17.44 0.54
C ASP A 39 5.08 18.03 -0.11
N CYS A 40 5.82 17.21 -0.84
CA CYS A 40 6.96 17.65 -1.63
C CYS A 40 6.47 18.45 -2.85
N GLN A 41 6.52 19.77 -2.77
CA GLN A 41 5.92 20.70 -3.73
C GLN A 41 6.94 21.24 -4.72
N TYR A 42 6.50 21.46 -5.96
CA TYR A 42 7.32 22.08 -7.00
C TYR A 42 7.33 23.61 -6.87
N HIS A 43 8.51 24.21 -6.92
CA HIS A 43 8.72 25.66 -6.92
C HIS A 43 9.13 26.13 -8.32
N GLU A 44 8.19 26.76 -9.03
CA GLU A 44 8.36 27.12 -10.46
C GLU A 44 9.54 28.05 -10.72
N SER A 45 9.72 29.08 -9.89
CA SER A 45 10.79 30.08 -10.09
C SER A 45 12.18 29.49 -9.89
N GLY A 46 12.32 28.54 -8.97
CA GLY A 46 13.58 27.88 -8.66
C GLY A 46 13.83 26.58 -9.42
N LYS A 47 12.80 26.03 -10.06
CA LYS A 47 12.81 24.73 -10.75
C LYS A 47 13.28 23.58 -9.86
N TYR A 48 12.74 23.51 -8.65
CA TYR A 48 13.07 22.46 -7.69
C TYR A 48 11.87 22.07 -6.84
N PHE A 49 11.98 20.92 -6.19
CA PHE A 49 11.01 20.42 -5.22
C PHE A 49 11.48 20.67 -3.79
N TRP A 50 10.54 21.03 -2.92
CA TRP A 50 10.82 21.36 -1.51
C TRP A 50 9.64 21.00 -0.60
N CYS A 51 9.92 20.91 0.70
CA CYS A 51 8.91 20.68 1.73
C CYS A 51 9.34 21.34 3.06
N HIS A 52 8.41 21.43 4.01
CA HIS A 52 8.71 21.84 5.38
C HIS A 52 9.20 20.67 6.22
N THR A 53 10.17 20.95 7.09
CA THR A 53 10.68 20.02 8.12
C THR A 53 10.49 20.64 9.50
N GLU A 54 10.80 19.91 10.58
CA GLU A 54 10.75 20.47 11.94
C GLU A 54 11.67 21.68 12.13
N ASP A 55 12.74 21.80 11.33
CA ASP A 55 13.76 22.86 11.43
C ASP A 55 13.57 24.00 10.39
N GLY A 56 12.50 23.98 9.59
CA GLY A 56 12.25 24.98 8.55
C GLY A 56 11.78 24.37 7.25
N TRP A 57 12.52 24.57 6.16
CA TRP A 57 12.25 23.98 4.85
C TRP A 57 13.53 23.37 4.27
N ASP A 58 13.37 22.37 3.41
CA ASP A 58 14.50 21.71 2.74
C ASP A 58 14.04 21.08 1.40
N TYR A 59 15.00 20.72 0.56
CA TYR A 59 14.74 20.15 -0.77
C TYR A 59 14.34 18.68 -0.67
N CYS A 60 13.39 18.27 -1.49
CA CYS A 60 12.92 16.88 -1.54
C CYS A 60 12.77 16.45 -3.00
N SER A 61 12.54 15.15 -3.25
CA SER A 61 12.20 14.65 -4.57
C SER A 61 10.73 14.26 -4.64
N SER A 62 10.07 14.55 -5.76
CA SER A 62 8.69 14.13 -6.04
C SER A 62 8.60 12.65 -6.41
N ASN A 63 9.61 12.14 -7.11
CA ASN A 63 9.68 10.76 -7.61
C ASN A 63 10.87 9.99 -7.02
N PRO A 64 10.75 8.66 -6.83
CA PRO A 64 11.88 7.83 -6.43
C PRO A 64 12.97 7.85 -7.50
N ASP A 65 14.23 7.76 -7.09
CA ASP A 65 15.39 7.75 -8.00
C ASP A 65 15.43 8.97 -8.94
N HIS A 66 14.89 10.11 -8.51
CA HIS A 66 14.98 11.41 -9.15
C HIS A 66 15.62 12.43 -8.20
N THR A 67 16.34 13.39 -8.76
CA THR A 67 16.93 14.50 -8.01
C THR A 67 15.85 15.47 -7.53
N TYR A 68 16.22 16.41 -6.65
CA TYR A 68 15.29 17.46 -6.21
C TYR A 68 14.88 18.42 -7.35
N LYS A 69 15.51 18.31 -8.52
CA LYS A 69 15.17 19.01 -9.77
C LYS A 69 14.47 18.10 -10.80
N ASP A 70 14.04 16.91 -10.40
CA ASP A 70 13.37 15.91 -11.24
C ASP A 70 14.25 15.37 -12.39
N VAL A 71 15.57 15.38 -12.20
CA VAL A 71 16.50 14.67 -13.10
C VAL A 71 16.60 13.22 -12.66
N THR A 72 16.44 12.28 -13.58
CA THR A 72 16.52 10.84 -13.27
C THR A 72 17.94 10.44 -12.88
N CYS A 73 18.07 9.71 -11.78
CA CYS A 73 19.31 9.08 -11.36
C CYS A 73 19.70 7.94 -12.31
N ARG A 74 21.00 7.65 -12.41
CA ARG A 74 21.46 6.51 -13.21
C ARG A 74 20.87 5.20 -12.68
N PRO A 75 20.52 4.24 -13.55
CA PRO A 75 19.95 2.96 -13.12
C PRO A 75 20.81 2.16 -12.14
N ASN A 76 22.14 2.27 -12.27
CA ASN A 76 23.12 1.59 -11.41
C ASN A 76 23.53 2.42 -10.16
N HIS A 77 23.03 3.65 -10.04
CA HIS A 77 23.32 4.53 -8.92
C HIS A 77 22.07 5.30 -8.52
N LYS A 78 21.17 4.58 -7.85
CA LYS A 78 19.89 5.08 -7.34
C LYS A 78 20.04 6.25 -6.36
N CYS A 79 18.92 6.83 -5.95
CA CYS A 79 18.99 7.84 -4.90
C CYS A 79 19.37 7.18 -3.56
N GLY A 80 20.43 7.66 -2.91
CA GLY A 80 20.94 7.05 -1.68
C GLY A 80 21.89 7.95 -0.90
N ALA A 81 22.07 7.65 0.39
CA ALA A 81 23.00 8.39 1.24
C ALA A 81 24.47 8.01 1.01
N TYR A 82 24.75 6.75 0.61
CA TYR A 82 26.10 6.26 0.28
C TYR A 82 27.18 6.58 1.35
N GLY A 83 26.79 6.55 2.62
CA GLY A 83 27.67 6.86 3.76
C GLY A 83 27.75 8.34 4.15
N GLN A 84 27.02 9.21 3.45
CA GLN A 84 26.95 10.65 3.72
C GLN A 84 25.74 11.03 4.59
N THR A 85 25.75 12.25 5.10
CA THR A 85 24.61 12.87 5.81
C THR A 85 23.55 13.43 4.86
N TYR A 86 23.77 13.30 3.56
CA TYR A 86 22.85 13.72 2.50
C TYR A 86 22.68 12.62 1.47
N SER A 87 21.56 12.63 0.76
CA SER A 87 21.28 11.71 -0.34
C SER A 87 21.53 12.34 -1.71
N TRP A 88 22.13 11.55 -2.60
CA TRP A 88 22.55 11.98 -3.93
C TRP A 88 22.58 10.80 -4.90
N CYS A 89 22.73 11.11 -6.19
CA CYS A 89 22.95 10.11 -7.23
C CYS A 89 23.71 10.69 -8.42
N TYR A 90 24.33 9.83 -9.22
CA TYR A 90 24.81 10.23 -10.55
C TYR A 90 23.63 10.39 -11.51
N THR A 91 23.71 11.36 -12.43
CA THR A 91 22.66 11.67 -13.41
C THR A 91 23.09 11.34 -14.85
N THR A 92 24.39 11.37 -15.16
CA THR A 92 24.93 11.03 -16.50
C THR A 92 26.21 10.23 -16.37
N ASP A 93 26.62 9.48 -17.40
CA ASP A 93 27.84 8.66 -17.45
C ASP A 93 29.18 9.40 -17.27
N ASN A 94 29.16 10.73 -17.32
CA ASN A 94 30.34 11.59 -17.19
C ASN A 94 30.58 12.05 -15.74
N ASP A 95 30.15 11.26 -14.77
CA ASP A 95 30.23 11.55 -13.33
C ASP A 95 29.52 12.83 -12.86
N ASP A 96 28.56 13.32 -13.66
CA ASP A 96 27.61 14.33 -13.20
C ASP A 96 26.72 13.74 -12.10
N TRP A 97 26.55 14.47 -11.00
CA TRP A 97 25.72 14.06 -9.88
C TRP A 97 24.88 15.22 -9.35
N ASP A 98 23.79 14.90 -8.68
CA ASP A 98 22.96 15.89 -8.00
C ASP A 98 22.30 15.28 -6.76
N TYR A 99 21.74 16.13 -5.91
CA TYR A 99 21.08 15.71 -4.69
C TYR A 99 19.69 15.14 -4.97
N CYS A 100 19.22 14.24 -4.12
CA CYS A 100 17.91 13.63 -4.26
C CYS A 100 17.30 13.39 -2.89
N GLY A 101 15.98 13.54 -2.76
CA GLY A 101 15.24 13.15 -1.55
C GLY A 101 14.86 11.67 -1.59
N LEU A 102 14.95 10.99 -0.45
CA LEU A 102 14.51 9.60 -0.34
C LEU A 102 12.98 9.55 -0.24
N ILE A 103 12.37 8.65 -0.99
CA ILE A 103 10.94 8.40 -0.91
C ILE A 103 10.74 7.02 -0.32
N SER A 104 10.19 6.98 0.90
CA SER A 104 9.84 5.72 1.55
C SER A 104 8.33 5.61 1.70
N THR A 105 7.77 4.47 1.31
CA THR A 105 6.40 4.18 1.72
C THR A 105 6.43 3.90 3.21
N ARG A 106 5.66 4.64 4.03
CA ARG A 106 5.47 4.25 5.44
C ARG A 106 4.91 2.84 5.44
N GLU A 107 5.67 1.92 6.03
CA GLU A 107 5.07 0.78 6.69
C GLU A 107 4.16 1.38 7.77
N CYS A 108 2.85 1.23 7.62
CA CYS A 108 1.91 1.63 8.66
C CYS A 108 2.32 0.91 9.95
N LYS A 109 2.85 1.64 10.94
CA LYS A 109 3.00 1.13 12.31
C LYS A 109 1.60 1.03 12.93
N CYS A 110 0.90 -0.08 12.67
CA CYS A 110 -0.18 -0.53 13.53
C CYS A 110 0.39 -0.83 14.92
N THR A 111 0.31 0.12 15.84
CA THR A 111 0.42 -0.23 17.26
C THR A 111 -0.69 -1.25 17.60
N PRO A 112 -0.37 -2.33 18.35
CA PRO A 112 -1.35 -3.35 18.69
C PRO A 112 -2.51 -2.75 19.49
N GLN A 113 -3.75 -2.93 19.03
CA GLN A 113 -4.99 -2.44 19.66
C GLN A 113 -5.90 -3.60 20.10
N HIS A 114 -6.54 -3.48 21.26
CA HIS A 114 -7.50 -4.46 21.80
C HIS A 114 -8.92 -4.23 21.26
N ARG A 115 -9.67 -5.33 21.09
CA ARG A 115 -11.07 -5.40 20.66
C ARG A 115 -12.06 -4.94 21.75
N THR A 116 -13.14 -4.29 21.33
CA THR A 116 -14.45 -4.36 22.01
C THR A 116 -15.18 -5.66 21.60
N LYS A 117 -16.04 -6.21 22.48
CA LYS A 117 -16.83 -7.45 22.23
C LYS A 117 -17.89 -7.34 21.12
N ARG A 118 -17.96 -6.22 20.41
CA ARG A 118 -18.85 -6.02 19.25
C ARG A 118 -17.98 -6.01 18.01
N ALA A 119 -18.44 -6.63 16.91
CA ALA A 119 -17.81 -6.49 15.61
C ALA A 119 -17.52 -4.99 15.39
N PRO A 120 -16.28 -4.59 15.06
CA PRO A 120 -15.99 -3.18 14.86
C PRO A 120 -16.99 -2.65 13.84
N PRO A 121 -17.64 -1.50 14.11
CA PRO A 121 -18.59 -0.93 13.16
C PRO A 121 -17.87 -0.77 11.82
N ARG A 122 -18.56 -1.10 10.73
CA ARG A 122 -18.07 -0.99 9.37
C ARG A 122 -17.45 0.40 9.19
N ARG A 123 -16.12 0.49 9.11
CA ARG A 123 -15.42 1.78 9.02
C ARG A 123 -15.25 2.14 7.55
N GLN A 124 -15.79 3.29 7.15
CA GLN A 124 -15.49 3.86 5.85
C GLN A 124 -14.01 4.26 5.83
N ILE A 125 -13.30 3.79 4.82
CA ILE A 125 -11.88 4.05 4.58
C ILE A 125 -11.74 5.25 3.66
N GLU A 126 -12.35 5.18 2.48
CA GLU A 126 -12.22 6.17 1.42
C GLU A 126 -13.47 6.15 0.53
N ARG A 127 -13.73 7.25 -0.18
CA ARG A 127 -14.70 7.33 -1.29
C ARG A 127 -13.96 7.73 -2.55
N ARG A 128 -14.10 6.95 -3.62
CA ARG A 128 -13.53 7.27 -4.94
C ARG A 128 -14.66 7.38 -5.97
N GLY A 129 -14.53 8.33 -6.88
CA GLY A 129 -15.33 8.35 -8.11
C GLY A 129 -14.70 7.43 -9.15
N ASP A 130 -15.50 6.63 -9.85
CA ASP A 130 -15.05 5.95 -11.06
C ASP A 130 -15.15 6.87 -12.29
N GLN A 131 -14.62 6.42 -13.42
CA GLN A 131 -14.65 7.17 -14.70
C GLN A 131 -16.06 7.39 -15.25
N ASN A 132 -17.08 6.70 -14.71
CA ASN A 132 -18.48 6.81 -15.10
C ASN A 132 -19.30 7.67 -14.10
N GLY A 133 -18.63 8.38 -13.17
CA GLY A 133 -19.27 9.22 -12.16
C GLY A 133 -19.91 8.44 -10.99
N ARG A 134 -19.69 7.13 -10.89
CA ARG A 134 -20.18 6.31 -9.78
C ARG A 134 -19.27 6.48 -8.58
N GLN A 135 -19.85 6.62 -7.40
CA GLN A 135 -19.09 6.64 -6.16
C GLN A 135 -18.96 5.24 -5.54
N ILE A 136 -17.70 4.85 -5.31
CA ILE A 136 -17.31 3.60 -4.66
C ILE A 136 -16.82 3.94 -3.27
N THR A 137 -17.45 3.34 -2.26
CA THR A 137 -17.05 3.51 -0.87
C THR A 137 -16.31 2.27 -0.39
N PHE A 138 -15.11 2.46 0.14
CA PHE A 138 -14.29 1.40 0.70
C PHE A 138 -14.59 1.26 2.19
N TYR A 139 -14.81 0.04 2.64
CA TYR A 139 -15.09 -0.28 4.03
C TYR A 139 -14.11 -1.31 4.57
N ASN A 140 -13.77 -1.18 5.84
CA ASN A 140 -13.08 -2.22 6.60
C ASN A 140 -14.11 -3.04 7.38
N GLU A 141 -14.27 -4.32 7.02
CA GLU A 141 -14.94 -5.32 7.84
C GLU A 141 -13.85 -6.11 8.55
N GLY A 142 -13.48 -5.70 9.77
CA GLY A 142 -12.41 -6.36 10.54
C GLY A 142 -12.56 -7.89 10.54
N GLY A 143 -11.49 -8.59 10.17
CA GLY A 143 -11.53 -10.04 9.95
C GLY A 143 -11.71 -10.82 11.26
N GLN A 144 -12.71 -11.69 11.28
CA GLN A 144 -12.76 -12.80 12.22
C GLN A 144 -11.91 -13.94 11.64
N ASN A 145 -10.75 -14.17 12.25
CA ASN A 145 -9.96 -15.40 12.23
C ASN A 145 -8.92 -15.55 11.10
N ASN A 146 -7.66 -15.68 11.56
CA ASN A 146 -6.52 -16.32 10.91
C ASN A 146 -6.20 -15.87 9.48
N PHE A 147 -5.48 -14.75 9.29
CA PHE A 147 -4.69 -14.52 8.07
C PHE A 147 -3.27 -15.06 8.29
N ALA A 148 -2.58 -15.42 7.21
CA ALA A 148 -1.17 -15.79 7.24
C ALA A 148 -0.30 -14.60 7.68
N GLN A 149 0.81 -14.85 8.38
CA GLN A 149 1.82 -13.82 8.61
C GLN A 149 2.52 -13.50 7.29
N SER A 150 2.61 -12.21 6.95
CA SER A 150 3.37 -11.73 5.80
C SER A 150 4.78 -11.31 6.19
N ASN A 151 5.65 -11.15 5.20
CA ASN A 151 6.97 -10.53 5.33
C ASN A 151 7.23 -9.64 4.10
N ARG A 152 8.31 -8.86 4.11
CA ARG A 152 8.65 -7.93 3.01
C ARG A 152 8.67 -8.62 1.64
N ARG A 153 9.32 -9.78 1.53
CA ARG A 153 9.43 -10.54 0.27
C ARG A 153 8.06 -10.97 -0.27
N LEU A 154 7.20 -11.51 0.59
CA LEU A 154 5.84 -11.89 0.20
C LEU A 154 5.00 -10.66 -0.17
N ASN A 155 5.19 -9.52 0.49
CA ASN A 155 4.46 -8.30 0.14
C ASN A 155 4.92 -7.70 -1.20
N ASP A 156 6.22 -7.69 -1.47
CA ASP A 156 6.76 -7.22 -2.75
C ASP A 156 6.31 -8.13 -3.90
N GLU A 157 6.34 -9.44 -3.69
CA GLU A 157 5.79 -10.42 -4.64
C GLU A 157 4.29 -10.23 -4.84
N ALA A 158 3.52 -9.99 -3.77
CA ALA A 158 2.08 -9.73 -3.87
C ALA A 158 1.79 -8.47 -4.67
N ARG A 159 2.56 -7.38 -4.47
CA ARG A 159 2.44 -6.14 -5.24
C ARG A 159 2.75 -6.35 -6.72
N ASN A 160 3.81 -7.09 -7.02
CA ASN A 160 4.14 -7.46 -8.40
C ASN A 160 3.02 -8.28 -9.04
N LEU A 161 2.47 -9.25 -8.32
CA LEU A 161 1.36 -10.09 -8.79
C LEU A 161 0.07 -9.28 -9.05
N ILE A 162 -0.24 -8.31 -8.18
CA ILE A 162 -1.36 -7.36 -8.36
C ILE A 162 -1.17 -6.50 -9.60
N ASN A 163 0.05 -6.00 -9.83
CA ASN A 163 0.37 -5.11 -10.95
C ASN A 163 0.32 -5.85 -12.30
N GLN A 164 0.73 -7.12 -12.34
CA GLN A 164 0.68 -7.97 -13.54
C GLN A 164 -0.74 -8.41 -13.91
N TRP A 165 -1.67 -8.39 -12.97
CA TRP A 165 -3.04 -8.82 -13.22
C TRP A 165 -3.81 -7.79 -14.03
N ASP A 166 -3.92 -7.97 -15.34
CA ASP A 166 -4.58 -7.04 -16.27
C ASP A 166 -5.89 -7.59 -16.86
N GLN A 167 -6.97 -7.48 -16.08
CA GLN A 167 -8.36 -7.65 -16.54
C GLN A 167 -8.68 -8.94 -17.32
N GLN A 168 -8.62 -10.09 -16.64
CA GLN A 168 -9.42 -11.24 -17.06
C GLN A 168 -10.87 -11.10 -16.58
N ASP A 169 -11.82 -11.49 -17.44
CA ASP A 169 -13.18 -11.81 -17.01
C ASP A 169 -13.10 -12.87 -15.91
N LEU A 170 -13.38 -12.45 -14.67
CA LEU A 170 -13.28 -13.28 -13.48
C LEU A 170 -14.24 -14.47 -13.52
N GLY A 171 -15.30 -14.41 -14.34
CA GLY A 171 -16.37 -15.40 -14.33
C GLY A 171 -17.05 -15.49 -12.96
N THR A 172 -17.79 -16.56 -12.72
CA THR A 172 -18.55 -16.74 -11.47
C THR A 172 -18.08 -17.92 -10.62
N GLN A 173 -17.28 -18.82 -11.20
CA GLN A 173 -16.76 -20.01 -10.55
C GLN A 173 -15.42 -19.73 -9.87
N GLY A 174 -15.19 -20.39 -8.74
CA GLY A 174 -13.93 -20.25 -8.01
C GLY A 174 -12.75 -20.78 -8.82
N ARG A 175 -11.69 -19.98 -8.95
CA ARG A 175 -10.48 -20.34 -9.70
C ARG A 175 -9.29 -19.48 -9.28
N THR A 176 -8.08 -19.95 -9.56
CA THR A 176 -6.89 -19.11 -9.52
C THR A 176 -6.89 -18.17 -10.71
N VAL A 177 -6.77 -16.87 -10.42
CA VAL A 177 -6.78 -15.78 -11.41
C VAL A 177 -5.37 -15.55 -11.95
N ILE A 178 -4.39 -15.54 -11.06
CA ILE A 178 -2.98 -15.38 -11.39
C ILE A 178 -2.13 -16.01 -10.28
N THR A 179 -0.96 -16.53 -10.62
CA THR A 179 -0.02 -17.14 -9.67
C THR A 179 1.40 -16.65 -9.94
N SER A 180 2.20 -16.62 -8.88
CA SER A 180 3.65 -16.52 -8.88
C SER A 180 4.25 -17.74 -8.17
N ASP A 181 5.54 -17.70 -7.89
CA ASP A 181 6.26 -18.79 -7.22
C ASP A 181 5.70 -19.09 -5.83
N HIS A 182 5.45 -18.05 -5.01
CA HIS A 182 5.04 -18.21 -3.62
C HIS A 182 3.59 -17.80 -3.37
N LEU A 183 2.95 -17.11 -4.30
CA LEU A 183 1.61 -16.55 -4.11
C LEU A 183 0.67 -16.85 -5.26
N ARG A 184 -0.63 -16.74 -4.98
CA ARG A 184 -1.67 -16.73 -5.99
C ARG A 184 -2.81 -15.81 -5.59
N ILE A 185 -3.49 -15.25 -6.57
CA ILE A 185 -4.76 -14.56 -6.39
C ILE A 185 -5.87 -15.52 -6.80
N ASP A 186 -6.73 -15.87 -5.86
CA ASP A 186 -7.86 -16.76 -6.08
C ASP A 186 -9.18 -15.97 -6.05
N LEU A 187 -10.04 -16.25 -7.01
CA LEU A 187 -11.47 -16.01 -6.88
C LEU A 187 -12.07 -17.16 -6.07
N GLN A 188 -12.56 -16.88 -4.87
CA GLN A 188 -13.23 -17.85 -4.01
C GLN A 188 -14.71 -18.06 -4.36
N GLY A 189 -15.18 -17.38 -5.41
CA GLY A 189 -16.56 -17.39 -5.89
C GLY A 189 -17.26 -16.05 -5.69
N VAL A 190 -18.58 -16.08 -5.88
CA VAL A 190 -19.44 -14.90 -5.86
C VAL A 190 -20.29 -14.90 -4.60
N ILE A 191 -20.36 -13.74 -3.94
CA ILE A 191 -21.22 -13.52 -2.78
C ILE A 191 -22.35 -12.58 -3.22
N THR A 192 -23.58 -12.92 -2.87
CA THR A 192 -24.72 -12.01 -3.03
C THR A 192 -25.01 -11.34 -1.69
N ARG A 193 -25.05 -10.01 -1.68
CA ARG A 193 -25.49 -9.22 -0.51
C ARG A 193 -26.55 -8.23 -0.96
N GLY A 194 -27.78 -8.41 -0.47
CA GLY A 194 -28.95 -7.72 -1.04
C GLY A 194 -29.16 -8.12 -2.50
N ASN A 195 -29.44 -7.15 -3.37
CA ASN A 195 -29.59 -7.37 -4.82
C ASN A 195 -28.29 -7.18 -5.63
N GLN A 196 -27.14 -7.06 -4.96
CA GLN A 196 -25.85 -6.86 -5.60
C GLN A 196 -24.95 -8.09 -5.46
N ARG A 197 -24.22 -8.42 -6.54
CA ARG A 197 -23.25 -9.52 -6.58
C ARG A 197 -21.83 -8.97 -6.40
N TYR A 198 -21.02 -9.73 -5.67
CA TYR A 198 -19.66 -9.36 -5.31
C TYR A 198 -18.69 -10.51 -5.59
N TYR A 199 -17.52 -10.20 -6.13
CA TYR A 199 -16.40 -11.13 -6.19
C TYR A 199 -15.72 -11.21 -4.82
N ASN A 200 -15.41 -12.42 -4.38
CA ASN A 200 -14.60 -12.68 -3.19
C ASN A 200 -13.19 -13.08 -3.63
N LEU A 201 -12.26 -12.12 -3.61
CA LEU A 201 -10.89 -12.33 -4.08
C LEU A 201 -9.93 -12.41 -2.89
N GLN A 202 -8.96 -13.32 -2.99
CA GLN A 202 -7.97 -13.55 -1.95
C GLN A 202 -6.57 -13.70 -2.51
N ILE A 203 -5.57 -13.14 -1.83
CA ILE A 203 -4.17 -13.48 -2.06
C ILE A 203 -3.81 -14.60 -1.09
N GLN A 204 -3.31 -15.71 -1.60
CA GLN A 204 -2.94 -16.89 -0.82
C GLN A 204 -1.49 -17.28 -1.07
N ILE A 205 -0.85 -17.84 -0.04
CA ILE A 205 0.47 -18.47 -0.13
C ILE A 205 0.34 -19.86 -0.77
N ASN A 206 1.25 -20.17 -1.70
CA ASN A 206 1.37 -21.46 -2.39
C ASN A 206 1.99 -22.54 -1.50
N VAL A 207 1.36 -22.81 -0.36
CA VAL A 207 1.75 -23.88 0.56
C VAL A 207 0.54 -24.72 0.98
N PRO A 208 0.72 -26.02 1.28
CA PRO A 208 -0.32 -26.86 1.84
C PRO A 208 -0.85 -26.30 3.17
N ARG A 209 -2.17 -26.41 3.41
CA ARG A 209 -2.81 -25.96 4.65
C ARG A 209 -2.47 -26.91 5.81
N ALA A 210 -1.32 -26.73 6.44
CA ALA A 210 -0.91 -27.47 7.65
C ALA A 210 -1.50 -26.84 8.94
N GLY A 211 -2.82 -26.67 8.99
CA GLY A 211 -3.51 -26.09 10.16
C GLY A 211 -3.31 -24.57 10.38
N ARG A 212 -2.62 -23.89 9.46
CA ARG A 212 -2.45 -22.43 9.44
C ARG A 212 -3.17 -21.83 8.23
N SER A 213 -3.62 -20.58 8.36
CA SER A 213 -4.19 -19.87 7.22
C SER A 213 -3.11 -19.53 6.21
N THR A 214 -3.46 -19.65 4.93
CA THR A 214 -2.63 -19.28 3.79
C THR A 214 -3.05 -17.93 3.19
N THR A 215 -4.16 -17.34 3.65
CA THR A 215 -4.69 -16.09 3.09
C THR A 215 -3.90 -14.91 3.65
N LEU A 216 -3.24 -14.14 2.79
CA LEU A 216 -2.54 -12.90 3.14
C LEU A 216 -3.46 -11.69 3.11
N SER A 217 -4.39 -11.67 2.16
CA SER A 217 -5.22 -10.51 1.86
C SER A 217 -6.54 -10.94 1.26
N GLN A 218 -7.62 -10.21 1.55
CA GLN A 218 -8.95 -10.47 1.01
C GLN A 218 -9.70 -9.17 0.71
N ILE A 219 -10.30 -9.11 -0.47
CA ILE A 219 -11.21 -8.05 -0.88
C ILE A 219 -12.54 -8.65 -1.36
N ILE A 220 -13.63 -7.94 -1.11
CA ILE A 220 -14.96 -8.25 -1.63
C ILE A 220 -15.41 -7.04 -2.45
N VAL A 221 -15.55 -7.21 -3.76
CA VAL A 221 -15.76 -6.11 -4.71
C VAL A 221 -17.02 -6.32 -5.54
N PRO A 222 -17.84 -5.29 -5.79
CA PRO A 222 -18.99 -5.38 -6.67
C PRO A 222 -18.62 -5.83 -8.09
N PHE A 223 -19.56 -6.47 -8.76
CA PHE A 223 -19.44 -6.78 -10.18
C PHE A 223 -19.24 -5.48 -10.99
N GLY A 224 -18.35 -5.51 -11.98
CA GLY A 224 -18.02 -4.34 -12.80
C GLY A 224 -17.01 -3.37 -12.17
N THR A 225 -16.50 -3.65 -10.97
CA THR A 225 -15.39 -2.88 -10.38
C THR A 225 -14.17 -2.92 -11.33
N SER A 226 -13.52 -1.79 -11.55
CA SER A 226 -12.32 -1.71 -12.41
C SER A 226 -11.12 -2.41 -11.77
N ALA A 227 -10.21 -2.94 -12.59
CA ALA A 227 -8.97 -3.54 -12.09
C ALA A 227 -8.16 -2.54 -11.25
N ALA A 228 -8.11 -1.26 -11.63
CA ALA A 228 -7.45 -0.22 -10.85
C ALA A 228 -7.98 -0.13 -9.40
N ASN A 229 -9.30 -0.19 -9.21
CA ASN A 229 -9.91 -0.15 -7.88
C ASN A 229 -9.69 -1.45 -7.09
N MET A 230 -9.68 -2.60 -7.77
CA MET A 230 -9.33 -3.88 -7.12
C MET A 230 -7.86 -3.92 -6.68
N ARG A 231 -6.95 -3.46 -7.54
CA ARG A 231 -5.50 -3.34 -7.24
C ARG A 231 -5.29 -2.41 -6.05
N TRP A 232 -5.96 -1.25 -6.04
CA TRP A 232 -5.91 -0.33 -4.91
C TRP A 232 -6.38 -0.98 -3.61
N ALA A 233 -7.52 -1.70 -3.64
CA ALA A 233 -8.06 -2.36 -2.46
C ALA A 233 -7.11 -3.44 -1.90
N PHE A 234 -6.46 -4.21 -2.77
CA PHE A 234 -5.47 -5.21 -2.37
C PHE A 234 -4.19 -4.57 -1.80
N ASN A 235 -3.71 -3.49 -2.41
CA ASN A 235 -2.55 -2.77 -1.89
C ASN A 235 -2.85 -2.18 -0.50
N TYR A 236 -4.06 -1.65 -0.30
CA TYR A 236 -4.49 -1.14 0.99
C TYR A 236 -4.50 -2.21 2.09
N THR A 237 -4.99 -3.42 1.80
CA THR A 237 -5.01 -4.52 2.79
C THR A 237 -3.61 -5.06 3.09
N LEU A 238 -2.71 -5.11 2.12
CA LEU A 238 -1.31 -5.52 2.33
C LEU A 238 -0.52 -4.53 3.20
N LEU A 239 -0.84 -3.23 3.12
CA LEU A 239 -0.23 -2.20 3.96
C LEU A 239 -0.58 -2.35 5.45
N ILE A 240 -1.75 -2.88 5.77
CA ILE A 240 -2.23 -3.01 7.16
C ILE A 240 -1.65 -4.26 7.86
N CYS A 241 -1.32 -5.32 7.11
CA CYS A 241 -0.81 -6.57 7.68
C CYS A 241 0.71 -6.56 7.99
N ASN A 242 1.42 -5.46 7.76
CA ASN A 242 2.89 -5.41 7.85
C ASN A 242 3.45 -5.26 9.28
N VAL A 243 2.60 -5.27 10.32
CA VAL A 243 3.09 -5.17 11.71
C VAL A 243 3.15 -6.52 12.39
N SER A 244 4.23 -7.25 12.14
CA SER A 244 4.64 -8.41 12.95
C SER A 244 6.04 -8.90 12.57
N GLN A 245 7.04 -8.02 12.60
CA GLN A 245 8.50 -8.32 12.63
C GLN A 245 9.11 -6.91 12.58
N TYR A 246 9.61 -6.32 13.67
CA TYR A 246 10.81 -6.68 14.41
C TYR A 246 10.68 -6.21 15.86
N SER A 247 11.09 -7.05 16.81
CA SER A 247 11.44 -6.65 18.17
C SER A 247 12.70 -7.42 18.52
N VAL A 248 13.84 -6.73 18.49
CA VAL A 248 15.01 -7.03 19.29
C VAL A 248 15.34 -5.75 20.02
#